data_AF-A0A2K9JTG7-F1
#
_entry.id   AF-A0A2K9JTG7-F1
#
_cell.length_a   1.000
_cell.length_b   1.000
_cell.length_c   1.000
_cell.angle_alpha   90.00
_cell.angle_beta   90.00
_cell.angle_gamma   90.00
#
_symmetry.space_group_name_H-M   'P 1'
#
loop_
_entity.id
_entity.type
_entity.pdbx_description
1 polymer ?
#
loop_
_entity_poly.entity_id
_entity_poly.type
_entity_poly.pdbx_seq_one_letter_code
_entity_poly.pdbx_strand_id
1 'polypeptide(L)'
;MVITPKIICDTCDTKHLLKVTLGREDNQYHTFPCTECDEEIEFGLENLFSKGEYRYIRNCSEASFGYSDAIQVHLNPDFGVSHKVVEAGDCITSNLL
;
A
#
# COMPACT_ATOMS: atom_id res chain seq x y z
N MET A 1 13.11 -2.35 5.48
CA MET A 1 12.73 -3.43 4.54
C MET A 1 11.46 -2.98 3.82
N VAL A 2 11.28 -3.31 2.54
CA VAL A 2 10.06 -2.95 1.78
C VAL A 2 9.44 -4.22 1.22
N ILE A 3 8.14 -4.40 1.42
CA ILE A 3 7.36 -5.50 0.85
C ILE A 3 6.42 -4.98 -0.23
N THR A 4 6.00 -5.87 -1.13
CA THR A 4 5.18 -5.48 -2.29
C THR A 4 3.91 -6.31 -2.48
N PRO A 5 2.94 -6.25 -1.54
CA PRO A 5 1.69 -6.97 -1.68
C PRO A 5 0.87 -6.45 -2.87
N LYS A 6 0.14 -7.37 -3.48
CA LYS A 6 -0.74 -7.11 -4.63
C LYS A 6 -2.18 -7.23 -4.17
N ILE A 7 -2.94 -6.16 -4.35
CA ILE A 7 -4.33 -6.12 -3.94
C ILE A 7 -5.22 -5.59 -5.06
N ILE A 8 -6.49 -5.90 -4.96
CA ILE A 8 -7.55 -5.31 -5.78
C ILE A 8 -8.53 -4.57 -4.86
N CYS A 9 -9.04 -3.43 -5.32
CA CYS A 9 -10.14 -2.75 -4.65
C CYS A 9 -11.44 -3.52 -4.90
N ASP A 10 -12.15 -3.90 -3.85
CA ASP A 10 -13.37 -4.71 -3.99
C ASP A 10 -14.55 -3.92 -4.59
N THR A 11 -14.47 -2.59 -4.60
CA THR A 11 -15.55 -1.73 -5.12
C THR A 11 -15.46 -1.49 -6.64
N CYS A 12 -14.26 -1.28 -7.17
CA CYS A 12 -14.06 -0.86 -8.57
C CYS A 12 -13.08 -1.73 -9.35
N ASP A 13 -12.61 -2.84 -8.77
CA ASP A 13 -11.65 -3.78 -9.37
C ASP A 13 -10.28 -3.17 -9.74
N THR A 14 -9.97 -1.98 -9.22
CA THR A 14 -8.68 -1.33 -9.45
C THR A 14 -7.56 -2.12 -8.78
N LYS A 15 -6.51 -2.41 -9.54
CA LYS A 15 -5.34 -3.16 -9.08
C LYS A 15 -4.32 -2.21 -8.46
N HIS A 16 -3.97 -2.45 -7.21
CA HIS A 16 -2.95 -1.68 -6.50
C HIS A 16 -1.74 -2.54 -6.15
N LEU A 17 -0.57 -2.05 -6.53
CA LEU A 17 0.70 -2.60 -6.07
C LEU A 17 1.18 -1.78 -4.87
N LEU A 18 1.02 -2.32 -3.68
CA LEU A 18 1.47 -1.65 -2.46
C LEU A 18 2.98 -1.73 -2.35
N LYS A 19 3.63 -0.63 -1.96
CA LYS A 19 5.03 -0.55 -1.58
C LYS A 19 5.07 -0.19 -0.10
N VAL A 20 5.09 -1.21 0.75
CA VAL A 20 4.98 -1.01 2.21
C VAL A 20 6.35 -1.06 2.84
N THR A 21 6.77 0.06 3.44
CA THR A 21 7.99 0.13 4.25
C THR A 21 7.69 -0.46 5.62
N LEU A 22 8.39 -1.51 6.01
CA LEU A 22 8.24 -2.10 7.33
C LEU A 22 8.88 -1.21 8.40
N GLY A 23 8.06 -0.74 9.33
CA GLY A 23 8.45 -0.03 10.55
C GLY A 23 9.00 -0.96 11.65
N ARG A 24 9.16 -0.39 12.85
CA ARG A 24 9.66 -1.09 14.05
C ARG A 24 8.54 -1.70 14.92
N GLU A 25 7.30 -1.58 14.50
CA GLU A 25 6.16 -2.15 15.19
C GLU A 25 5.86 -3.55 14.65
N ASP A 26 5.43 -4.46 15.54
CA ASP A 26 5.11 -5.85 15.19
C ASP A 26 3.83 -5.95 14.33
N ASN A 27 2.92 -4.98 14.49
CA ASN A 27 1.72 -4.84 13.70
C ASN A 27 1.68 -3.44 13.09
N GLN A 28 1.31 -3.32 11.81
CA GLN A 28 1.24 -2.06 11.08
C GLN A 28 -0.03 -2.04 10.24
N TYR A 29 -0.80 -0.96 10.35
CA TYR A 29 -2.06 -0.80 9.63
C TYR A 29 -2.01 0.48 8.80
N HIS A 30 -2.53 0.40 7.58
CA HIS A 30 -2.49 1.47 6.61
C HIS A 30 -3.86 1.66 5.99
N THR A 31 -4.32 2.91 6.04
CA THR A 31 -5.57 3.33 5.41
C THR A 31 -5.27 4.30 4.27
N PHE A 32 -5.88 4.08 3.12
CA PHE A 32 -5.66 4.90 1.93
C PHE A 32 -6.89 4.90 1.01
N PRO A 33 -7.17 6.01 0.31
CA PRO A 33 -8.24 6.03 -0.69
C PRO A 33 -7.82 5.24 -1.94
N CYS A 34 -8.74 4.48 -2.51
CA CYS A 34 -8.58 3.90 -3.84
C CYS A 34 -8.34 5.02 -4.86
N THR A 35 -7.35 4.85 -5.73
CA THR A 35 -6.97 5.91 -6.69
C THR A 35 -8.02 6.20 -7.77
N GLU A 36 -8.96 5.29 -8.00
CA GLU A 36 -10.00 5.45 -9.06
C GLU A 36 -11.38 5.82 -8.49
N CYS A 37 -11.81 5.20 -7.39
CA CYS A 37 -13.15 5.40 -6.84
C CYS A 37 -13.19 6.18 -5.51
N ASP A 38 -12.02 6.61 -5.01
CA ASP A 38 -11.84 7.32 -3.73
C ASP A 38 -12.35 6.59 -2.47
N GLU A 39 -12.90 5.38 -2.60
CA GLU A 39 -13.33 4.56 -1.46
C GLU A 39 -12.14 4.15 -0.61
N GLU A 40 -12.35 4.14 0.71
CA GLU A 40 -11.30 3.85 1.68
C GLU A 40 -10.91 2.36 1.67
N ILE A 41 -9.61 2.10 1.57
CA ILE A 41 -8.99 0.78 1.65
C ILE A 41 -8.15 0.70 2.94
N GLU A 42 -8.25 -0.43 3.63
CA GLU A 42 -7.45 -0.72 4.82
C GLU A 42 -6.67 -2.03 4.66
N PHE A 43 -5.35 -1.92 4.79
CA PHE A 43 -4.42 -3.03 4.69
C PHE A 43 -3.55 -3.10 5.95
N GLY A 44 -3.34 -4.30 6.47
CA GLY A 44 -2.57 -4.55 7.68
C GLY A 44 -1.46 -5.57 7.49
N LEU A 45 -0.49 -5.48 8.37
CA LEU A 45 0.61 -6.40 8.57
C LEU A 45 0.64 -6.78 10.04
N GLU A 46 0.65 -8.07 10.35
CA GLU A 46 0.70 -8.56 11.72
C GLU A 46 1.84 -9.56 11.91
N ASN A 47 2.31 -9.70 13.16
CA ASN A 47 3.34 -10.66 13.55
C ASN A 47 4.64 -10.53 12.73
N LEU A 48 5.06 -9.29 12.42
CA LEU A 48 6.19 -8.99 11.54
C LEU A 48 7.52 -9.55 12.05
N PHE A 49 7.72 -9.67 13.36
CA PHE A 49 8.94 -10.23 13.94
C PHE A 49 8.98 -11.77 13.98
N SER A 50 7.85 -12.41 13.69
CA SER A 50 7.73 -13.87 13.72
C SER A 50 7.71 -14.45 12.30
N LYS A 51 6.64 -14.15 11.55
CA LYS A 51 6.38 -14.74 10.23
C LYS A 51 5.93 -13.70 9.20
N GLY A 52 5.29 -12.63 9.66
CA GLY A 52 4.59 -11.65 8.81
C GLY A 52 3.33 -12.26 8.20
N GLU A 53 2.18 -11.71 8.57
CA GLU A 53 0.88 -12.05 7.97
C GLU A 53 0.26 -10.80 7.36
N TYR A 54 -0.24 -10.94 6.13
CA TYR A 54 -0.98 -9.88 5.45
C TYR A 54 -2.45 -9.93 5.89
N ARG A 55 -3.01 -8.75 6.18
CA ARG A 55 -4.41 -8.56 6.53
C ARG A 55 -5.06 -7.64 5.50
N TYR A 56 -6.04 -8.18 4.79
CA TYR A 56 -6.90 -7.42 3.89
C TYR A 56 -8.16 -7.06 4.68
N ILE A 57 -8.19 -5.85 5.24
CA ILE A 57 -9.13 -5.50 6.33
C ILE A 57 -10.39 -4.89 5.77
N ARG A 58 -10.25 -3.87 4.91
CA ARG A 58 -11.39 -3.14 4.34
C ARG A 58 -11.17 -2.86 2.86
N ASN A 59 -12.20 -3.20 2.07
CA ASN A 59 -12.34 -2.84 0.65
C ASN A 59 -11.13 -3.24 -0.22
N CYS A 60 -10.45 -4.32 0.17
CA CYS A 60 -9.42 -4.92 -0.65
C CYS A 60 -9.32 -6.42 -0.43
N SER A 61 -8.86 -7.11 -1.45
CA SER A 61 -8.58 -8.53 -1.44
C SER A 61 -7.22 -8.82 -2.10
N GLU A 62 -6.62 -9.97 -1.79
CA GLU A 62 -5.43 -10.45 -2.52
C GLU A 62 -5.78 -10.70 -3.99
N ALA A 63 -4.91 -10.26 -4.89
CA ALA A 63 -5.05 -10.55 -6.31
C ALA A 63 -3.71 -10.81 -6.99
N SER A 64 -3.74 -11.64 -8.03
CA SER A 64 -2.56 -11.96 -8.86
C SER A 64 -2.66 -11.24 -10.20
N PHE A 65 -1.74 -10.32 -10.44
CA PHE A 65 -1.64 -9.56 -11.70
C PHE A 65 -0.18 -9.17 -12.02
N GLY A 66 0.06 -8.73 -13.25
CA GLY A 66 1.35 -8.21 -13.70
C GLY A 66 1.66 -6.84 -13.10
N TYR A 67 2.94 -6.53 -12.88
CA TYR A 67 3.35 -5.24 -12.33
C TYR A 67 3.01 -4.05 -13.22
N SER A 68 2.88 -4.27 -14.54
CA SER A 68 2.46 -3.28 -15.53
C SER A 68 0.99 -2.89 -15.42
N ASP A 69 0.18 -3.72 -14.75
CA ASP A 69 -1.28 -3.63 -14.80
C ASP A 69 -1.86 -2.93 -13.56
N ALA A 70 -1.01 -2.40 -12.68
CA ALA A 70 -1.39 -1.93 -11.36
C ALA A 70 -0.80 -0.55 -11.03
N ILE A 71 -1.57 0.22 -10.27
CA ILE A 71 -1.18 1.54 -9.77
C ILE A 71 -0.35 1.35 -8.50
N GLN A 72 0.81 2.01 -8.41
CA GLN A 72 1.69 1.88 -7.25
C GLN A 72 1.26 2.81 -6.12
N VAL A 73 1.13 2.26 -4.90
CA VAL A 73 0.78 3.02 -3.70
C VAL A 73 1.87 2.83 -2.66
N HIS A 74 2.45 3.92 -2.18
CA HIS A 74 3.56 3.88 -1.23
C HIS A 74 3.03 4.08 0.20
N LEU A 75 3.24 3.08 1.05
CA LEU A 75 2.78 3.07 2.43
C LEU A 75 3.99 3.11 3.37
N ASN A 76 4.13 4.20 4.12
CA ASN A 76 5.24 4.40 5.05
C ASN A 76 4.72 4.55 6.48
N PRO A 77 5.36 3.91 7.47
CA PRO A 77 4.90 3.89 8.86
C PRO A 77 5.13 5.22 9.58
N ASP A 78 6.15 6.00 9.17
CA ASP A 78 6.47 7.31 9.77
C ASP A 78 5.61 8.46 9.20
N PHE A 79 4.83 8.21 8.15
CA PHE A 79 3.90 9.18 7.58
C PHE A 79 2.48 8.78 8.00
N GLY A 80 2.08 9.22 9.20
CA GLY A 80 0.72 9.01 9.72
C GLY A 80 -0.41 9.60 8.86
N VAL A 81 -0.09 10.29 7.77
CA VAL A 81 -1.03 10.74 6.73
C VAL A 81 -0.24 11.18 5.50
N SER A 82 -0.86 11.06 4.33
CA SER A 82 -0.46 11.55 3.00
C SER A 82 0.31 10.56 2.12
N HIS A 83 -0.46 9.86 1.29
CA HIS A 83 0.01 9.20 0.08
C HIS A 83 0.58 10.24 -0.89
N LYS A 84 1.71 9.92 -1.51
CA LYS A 84 2.10 10.54 -2.78
C LYS A 84 1.81 9.50 -3.86
N VAL A 85 0.75 9.72 -4.63
CA VAL A 85 0.54 9.01 -5.89
C VAL A 85 1.67 9.48 -6.81
N VAL A 86 2.56 8.56 -7.20
CA VAL A 86 3.63 8.87 -8.15
C VAL A 86 3.27 8.15 -9.44
N GLU A 87 2.93 8.92 -10.47
CA GLU A 87 2.77 8.36 -11.81
C GLU A 87 4.13 7.83 -12.30
N ALA A 88 4.10 6.73 -13.04
CA ALA A 88 5.32 6.10 -13.56
C ALA A 88 6.00 7.04 -14.58
N GLY A 89 6.93 7.86 -14.10
CA GLY A 89 7.62 8.88 -14.89
C GLY A 89 8.21 10.03 -14.08
N ASP A 90 7.79 10.21 -12.83
CA ASP A 90 8.22 11.37 -12.03
C ASP A 90 9.54 11.18 -11.28
N CYS A 91 10.54 11.97 -11.67
CA CYS A 91 11.82 12.13 -10.99
C CYS A 91 11.64 13.10 -9.81
N ILE A 92 11.56 12.62 -8.57
CA ILE A 92 11.40 13.51 -7.40
C ILE A 92 12.74 13.65 -6.66
N THR A 93 13.28 14.87 -6.65
CA THR A 93 14.28 15.35 -5.69
C THR A 93 13.59 15.64 -4.35
N SER A 94 13.96 14.93 -3.29
CA SER A 94 13.56 15.30 -1.92
C SER A 94 14.47 16.42 -1.42
N ASN A 95 13.91 17.60 -1.16
CA ASN A 95 14.56 18.61 -0.35
C ASN A 95 14.34 18.27 1.13
N LEU A 96 15.43 17.97 1.83
CA LEU A 96 15.49 17.99 3.30
C LEU A 96 15.42 19.46 3.75
N LEU A 97 14.45 19.77 4.61
CA LEU A 97 14.48 20.94 5.50
C LEU A 97 14.96 20.49 6.88
#